data_AF-A0A1C6NR16-F1
#
_entry.id   AF-A0A1C6NR16-F1
#
_cell.length_a   1.000
_cell.length_b   1.000
_cell.length_c   1.000
_cell.angle_alpha   90.00
_cell.angle_beta   90.00
_cell.angle_gamma   90.00
#
_symmetry.space_group_name_H-M   'P 1'
#
loop_
_entity.id
_entity.type
_entity.pdbx_description
1 polymer ?
#
loop_
_entity_poly.entity_id
_entity_poly.type
_entity_poly.pdbx_seq_one_letter_code
_entity_poly.pdbx_strand_id
1 'polypeptide(L)'
;MTSIDITAITVELPEPFDERWSRLPGIQVEGRHITIDPAKYFFRSESHTWLVADWGLVKSQLMDVQETTESAVEQLALDFIKAHGESTSDAARVLATAYEVYAYLFRDEHLAGLGLSQITAEHLRMLREAATLMALNKVELDGHISNVGPCWFFPAATSVVFDLDEEMGGLLDEVYHGGWFNEHRRIESIKAHAALGGRLVHGCQSVPDQSGGVVAPYGASMATFRDDLAAFKDGWIEQVYAHRVTDPA
;
A
#
# COMPACT_ATOMS: atom_id res chain seq x y z
N MET A 1 -21.36 22.87 -4.88
CA MET A 1 -20.04 22.27 -5.18
C MET A 1 -18.99 23.13 -4.53
N THR A 2 -18.52 22.73 -3.36
CA THR A 2 -17.34 23.32 -2.72
C THR A 2 -16.12 22.84 -3.50
N SER A 3 -15.45 23.76 -4.18
CA SER A 3 -14.13 23.52 -4.75
C SER A 3 -13.20 23.20 -3.59
N ILE A 4 -12.76 21.95 -3.52
CA ILE A 4 -11.79 21.47 -2.53
C ILE A 4 -10.45 22.11 -2.89
N ASP A 5 -9.74 22.62 -1.89
CA ASP A 5 -8.37 23.14 -2.05
C ASP A 5 -7.44 21.94 -2.22
N ILE A 6 -7.13 21.62 -3.49
CA ILE A 6 -6.32 20.46 -3.87
C ILE A 6 -4.85 20.86 -3.79
N THR A 7 -4.36 21.13 -2.59
CA THR A 7 -2.93 21.39 -2.38
C THR A 7 -2.15 20.11 -2.69
N ALA A 8 -1.05 20.24 -3.44
CA ALA A 8 -0.18 19.11 -3.74
C ALA A 8 0.37 18.48 -2.44
N ILE A 9 0.41 17.15 -2.41
CA ILE A 9 1.03 16.40 -1.31
C ILE A 9 2.53 16.39 -1.57
N THR A 10 3.34 16.85 -0.63
CA THR A 10 4.80 16.85 -0.76
C THR A 10 5.41 16.15 0.44
N VAL A 11 6.31 15.19 0.21
CA VAL A 11 7.02 14.46 1.26
C VAL A 11 8.49 14.31 0.90
N GLU A 12 9.37 14.43 1.90
CA GLU A 12 10.78 14.05 1.81
C GLU A 12 10.95 12.70 2.52
N LEU A 13 11.47 11.69 1.82
CA LEU A 13 11.71 10.35 2.36
C LEU A 13 13.17 10.16 2.79
N PRO A 14 13.46 9.14 3.63
CA PRO A 14 14.83 8.80 4.03
C PRO A 14 15.76 8.41 2.87
N GLU A 15 15.24 7.68 1.87
CA GLU A 15 16.00 7.23 0.69
C GLU A 15 15.39 7.76 -0.62
N PRO A 16 16.17 7.83 -1.72
CA PRO A 16 15.65 8.19 -3.01
C PRO A 16 14.59 7.21 -3.51
N PHE A 17 13.55 7.76 -4.14
CA PHE A 17 12.51 7.02 -4.83
C PHE A 17 12.83 6.94 -6.32
N ASP A 18 12.34 5.91 -7.03
CA ASP A 18 12.62 5.80 -8.47
C ASP A 18 11.92 6.91 -9.27
N GLU A 19 12.69 7.66 -10.07
CA GLU A 19 12.15 8.77 -10.87
C GLU A 19 11.10 8.32 -11.90
N ARG A 20 11.13 7.03 -12.29
CA ARG A 20 10.16 6.43 -13.22
C ARG A 20 8.73 6.43 -12.69
N TRP A 21 8.51 6.58 -11.37
CA TRP A 21 7.16 6.77 -10.83
C TRP A 21 6.44 7.98 -11.43
N SER A 22 7.20 8.97 -11.92
CA SER A 22 6.67 10.13 -12.65
C SER A 22 6.01 9.77 -14.01
N ARG A 23 6.09 8.51 -14.46
CA ARG A 23 5.31 8.00 -15.60
C ARG A 23 3.81 7.93 -15.29
N LEU A 24 3.43 7.75 -14.02
CA LEU A 24 2.04 7.78 -13.60
C LEU A 24 1.54 9.22 -13.42
N PRO A 25 0.26 9.50 -13.75
CA PRO A 25 -0.28 10.85 -13.71
C PRO A 25 -0.26 11.42 -12.30
N GLY A 26 0.15 12.68 -12.21
CA GLY A 26 0.15 13.43 -10.96
C GLY A 26 1.30 13.13 -10.00
N ILE A 27 2.23 12.24 -10.33
CA ILE A 27 3.42 11.98 -9.51
C ILE A 27 4.63 12.71 -10.09
N GLN A 28 5.42 13.33 -9.24
CA GLN A 28 6.75 13.83 -9.54
C GLN A 28 7.72 13.35 -8.47
N VAL A 29 8.85 12.79 -8.90
CA VAL A 29 9.90 12.30 -8.02
C VAL A 29 11.21 13.01 -8.33
N GLU A 30 11.84 13.58 -7.30
CA GLU A 30 13.12 14.27 -7.37
C GLU A 30 14.03 13.76 -6.23
N GLY A 31 14.73 12.65 -6.51
CA GLY A 31 15.52 11.94 -5.51
C GLY A 31 14.67 11.52 -4.30
N ARG A 32 14.84 12.19 -3.16
CA ARG A 32 14.11 11.91 -1.91
C ARG A 32 12.76 12.62 -1.81
N HIS A 33 12.45 13.53 -2.72
CA HIS A 33 11.22 14.31 -2.69
C HIS A 33 10.19 13.70 -3.62
N ILE A 34 8.97 13.51 -3.12
CA ILE A 34 7.81 13.11 -3.91
C ILE A 34 6.77 14.21 -3.81
N THR A 35 6.27 14.65 -4.97
CA THR A 35 5.13 15.54 -5.08
C THR A 35 3.99 14.81 -5.79
N ILE A 36 2.80 14.82 -5.20
CA ILE A 36 1.59 14.22 -5.77
C ILE A 36 0.54 15.31 -5.96
N ASP A 37 0.04 15.47 -7.17
CA ASP A 37 -1.16 16.24 -7.53
C ASP A 37 -2.39 15.34 -7.36
N PRO A 38 -3.17 15.48 -6.27
CA PRO A 38 -4.29 14.58 -5.99
C PRO A 38 -5.35 14.58 -7.09
N ALA A 39 -5.53 15.69 -7.81
CA ALA A 39 -6.51 15.81 -8.88
C ALA A 39 -6.17 14.96 -10.10
N LYS A 40 -4.89 14.61 -10.27
CA LYS A 40 -4.40 13.76 -11.37
C LYS A 40 -4.09 12.34 -10.93
N TYR A 41 -3.67 12.16 -9.68
CA TYR A 41 -3.25 10.86 -9.14
C TYR A 41 -4.43 9.95 -8.82
N PHE A 42 -5.46 10.46 -8.14
CA PHE A 42 -6.58 9.62 -7.70
C PHE A 42 -7.64 9.45 -8.78
N PHE A 43 -8.11 8.22 -8.95
CA PHE A 43 -9.35 7.94 -9.69
C PHE A 43 -10.59 8.39 -8.91
N ARG A 44 -10.51 8.28 -7.58
CA ARG A 44 -11.53 8.73 -6.62
C ARG A 44 -10.81 9.25 -5.38
N SER A 45 -11.22 10.42 -4.88
CA SER A 45 -10.65 11.05 -3.69
C SER A 45 -11.74 11.81 -2.93
N GLU A 46 -12.37 11.14 -1.98
CA GLU A 46 -13.51 11.67 -1.21
C GLU A 46 -13.15 11.96 0.24
N SER A 47 -12.16 11.24 0.79
CA SER A 47 -11.73 11.38 2.17
C SER A 47 -10.34 12.00 2.27
N HIS A 48 -10.16 12.87 3.25
CA HIS A 48 -8.92 13.64 3.44
C HIS A 48 -8.30 13.35 4.79
N THR A 49 -8.73 12.27 5.44
CA THR A 49 -8.24 11.86 6.75
C THR A 49 -7.86 10.39 6.74
N TRP A 50 -6.76 10.10 7.41
CA TRP A 50 -6.26 8.76 7.63
C TRP A 50 -5.97 8.53 9.10
N LEU A 51 -5.99 7.27 9.51
CA LEU A 51 -5.62 6.87 10.87
C LEU A 51 -4.16 6.38 10.82
N VAL A 52 -3.31 6.96 11.65
CA VAL A 52 -1.89 6.58 11.76
C VAL A 52 -1.51 6.42 13.23
N ALA A 53 -0.53 5.57 13.51
CA ALA A 53 0.13 5.50 14.81
C ALA A 53 1.64 5.68 14.60
N ASP A 54 2.34 6.16 15.63
CA ASP A 54 3.78 6.37 15.54
C ASP A 54 4.52 5.04 15.32
N TRP A 55 5.33 5.00 14.25
CA TRP A 55 6.11 3.81 13.91
C TRP A 55 7.15 3.44 14.98
N GLY A 56 7.74 4.42 15.66
CA GLY A 56 8.65 4.18 16.78
C GLY A 56 7.97 3.47 17.96
N LEU A 57 6.73 3.85 18.27
CA LEU A 57 5.90 3.15 19.27
C LEU A 57 5.55 1.73 18.82
N VAL A 58 5.15 1.54 17.56
CA VAL A 58 4.88 0.19 17.03
C VAL A 58 6.11 -0.70 17.15
N LYS A 59 7.30 -0.22 16.76
CA LYS A 59 8.56 -0.95 16.91
C LYS A 59 8.87 -1.32 18.36
N SER A 60 8.74 -0.36 19.27
CA SER A 60 9.16 -0.54 20.66
C SER A 60 8.15 -1.28 21.54
N GLN A 61 6.86 -1.27 21.18
CA GLN A 61 5.78 -1.76 22.06
C GLN A 61 4.92 -2.86 21.45
N LEU A 62 4.94 -3.08 20.13
CA LEU A 62 4.09 -4.07 19.47
C LEU A 62 4.87 -5.19 18.76
N MET A 63 6.00 -4.87 18.12
CA MET A 63 6.76 -5.85 17.31
C MET A 63 7.08 -7.14 18.07
N ASP A 64 7.64 -7.02 19.28
CA ASP A 64 8.14 -8.16 20.06
C ASP A 64 7.05 -8.86 20.89
N VAL A 65 5.83 -8.30 20.96
CA VAL A 65 4.72 -8.85 21.76
C VAL A 65 4.24 -10.16 21.15
N GLN A 66 4.25 -11.24 21.92
CA GLN A 66 3.80 -12.54 21.44
C GLN A 66 2.29 -12.70 21.60
N GLU A 67 1.68 -13.46 20.70
CA GLU A 67 0.30 -13.91 20.86
C GLU A 67 0.17 -14.75 22.14
N THR A 68 -1.03 -14.70 22.71
CA THR A 68 -1.38 -15.49 23.91
C THR A 68 -2.62 -16.31 23.61
N THR A 69 -2.99 -17.22 24.51
CA THR A 69 -4.24 -17.97 24.41
C THR A 69 -5.48 -17.07 24.47
N GLU A 70 -5.32 -15.84 24.95
CA GLU A 70 -6.38 -14.85 25.12
C GLU A 70 -6.36 -13.75 24.05
N SER A 71 -5.28 -13.60 23.28
CA SER A 71 -5.13 -12.49 22.32
C SER A 71 -4.31 -12.90 21.11
N ALA A 72 -5.00 -13.00 19.97
CA ALA A 72 -4.40 -13.15 18.65
C ALA A 72 -3.73 -11.84 18.19
N VAL A 73 -2.86 -11.94 17.20
CA VAL A 73 -2.06 -10.82 16.68
C VAL A 73 -2.93 -9.68 16.14
N GLU A 74 -4.06 -9.97 15.51
CA GLU A 74 -5.01 -8.96 15.06
C GLU A 74 -5.64 -8.20 16.22
N GLN A 75 -5.93 -8.89 17.33
CA GLN A 75 -6.49 -8.26 18.51
C GLN A 75 -5.44 -7.35 19.17
N LEU A 76 -4.19 -7.78 19.25
CA LEU A 76 -3.06 -6.96 19.72
C LEU A 76 -2.89 -5.70 18.88
N ALA A 77 -2.90 -5.83 17.54
CA ALA A 77 -2.81 -4.69 16.64
C ALA A 77 -4.01 -3.74 16.79
N LEU A 78 -5.23 -4.28 16.85
CA LEU A 78 -6.44 -3.48 17.03
C LEU A 78 -6.43 -2.69 18.34
N ASP A 79 -6.03 -3.31 19.45
CA ASP A 79 -5.98 -2.64 20.74
C ASP A 79 -4.86 -1.60 20.79
N PHE A 80 -3.72 -1.85 20.13
CA PHE A 80 -2.68 -0.84 19.94
C PHE A 80 -3.21 0.37 19.16
N ILE A 81 -3.92 0.15 18.05
CA ILE A 81 -4.52 1.24 17.25
C ILE A 81 -5.53 2.03 18.06
N LYS A 82 -6.36 1.39 18.89
CA LYS A 82 -7.30 2.12 19.76
C LYS A 82 -6.58 3.00 20.79
N ALA A 83 -5.43 2.55 21.28
CA ALA A 83 -4.66 3.26 22.30
C ALA A 83 -3.80 4.40 21.72
N HIS A 84 -3.26 4.23 20.50
CA HIS A 84 -2.22 5.10 19.94
C HIS A 84 -2.54 5.69 18.56
N GLY A 85 -3.65 5.28 17.94
CA GLY A 85 -4.06 5.76 16.63
C GLY A 85 -4.58 7.20 16.67
N GLU A 86 -4.11 8.01 15.75
CA GLU A 86 -4.50 9.41 15.58
C GLU A 86 -5.02 9.65 14.17
N SER A 87 -6.14 10.36 14.07
CA SER A 87 -6.63 10.85 12.78
C SER A 87 -5.76 12.01 12.30
N THR A 88 -5.31 11.96 11.05
CA THR A 88 -4.48 12.98 10.40
C THR A 88 -5.04 13.33 9.03
N SER A 89 -5.02 14.60 8.66
CA SER A 89 -5.21 15.06 7.28
C SER A 89 -3.91 15.33 6.54
N ASP A 90 -2.77 15.16 7.22
CA ASP A 90 -1.44 15.30 6.63
C ASP A 90 -1.08 14.01 5.88
N ALA A 91 -1.24 14.03 4.55
CA ALA A 91 -0.88 12.93 3.68
C ALA A 91 0.64 12.70 3.61
N ALA A 92 1.47 13.71 3.86
CA ALA A 92 2.92 13.54 3.91
C ALA A 92 3.33 12.70 5.13
N ARG A 93 2.67 12.92 6.28
CA ARG A 93 2.82 12.04 7.46
C ARG A 93 2.43 10.59 7.15
N VAL A 94 1.36 10.38 6.37
CA VAL A 94 0.93 9.03 5.95
C VAL A 94 2.00 8.37 5.08
N LEU A 95 2.51 9.07 4.07
CA LEU A 95 3.56 8.55 3.18
C LEU A 95 4.86 8.25 3.93
N ALA A 96 5.31 9.15 4.81
CA ALA A 96 6.52 8.94 5.61
C ALA A 96 6.39 7.73 6.54
N THR A 97 5.23 7.58 7.20
CA THR A 97 4.94 6.41 8.05
C THR A 97 4.88 5.13 7.23
N ALA A 98 4.27 5.18 6.04
CA ALA A 98 4.17 4.04 5.14
C ALA A 98 5.54 3.60 4.64
N TYR A 99 6.40 4.53 4.25
CA TYR A 99 7.77 4.23 3.84
C TYR A 99 8.50 3.46 4.94
N GLU A 100 8.43 3.91 6.19
CA GLU A 100 9.07 3.23 7.32
C GLU A 100 8.54 1.80 7.53
N VAL A 101 7.21 1.62 7.45
CA VAL A 101 6.56 0.30 7.56
C VAL A 101 7.02 -0.62 6.44
N TYR A 102 6.97 -0.17 5.20
CA TYR A 102 7.32 -1.02 4.05
C TYR A 102 8.83 -1.21 3.88
N ALA A 103 9.65 -0.28 4.35
CA ALA A 103 11.09 -0.48 4.46
C ALA A 103 11.42 -1.61 5.43
N TYR A 104 10.67 -1.70 6.54
CA TYR A 104 10.78 -2.82 7.48
C TYR A 104 10.28 -4.13 6.87
N LEU A 105 9.11 -4.13 6.23
CA LEU A 105 8.49 -5.36 5.69
C LEU A 105 9.24 -5.92 4.47
N PHE A 106 9.82 -5.06 3.64
CA PHE A 106 10.58 -5.43 2.44
C PHE A 106 12.07 -5.08 2.58
N ARG A 107 12.64 -5.47 3.73
CA ARG A 107 14.08 -5.38 4.05
C ARG A 107 14.88 -6.51 3.37
N ASP A 108 16.16 -6.30 3.08
CA ASP A 108 16.93 -7.26 2.26
C ASP A 108 17.18 -8.60 2.97
N GLU A 109 17.21 -8.63 4.31
CA GLU A 109 17.43 -9.84 5.11
C GLU A 109 16.40 -10.94 4.80
N HIS A 110 15.24 -10.51 4.32
CA HIS A 110 14.12 -11.35 3.98
C HIS A 110 14.31 -12.15 2.69
N LEU A 111 15.21 -11.73 1.79
CA LEU A 111 15.48 -12.42 0.51
C LEU A 111 15.91 -13.87 0.71
N ALA A 112 16.76 -14.14 1.70
CA ALA A 112 17.27 -15.48 1.98
C ALA A 112 16.17 -16.48 2.36
N GLY A 113 15.05 -16.00 2.92
CA GLY A 113 13.92 -16.82 3.36
C GLY A 113 12.77 -16.91 2.36
N LEU A 114 12.82 -16.19 1.23
CA LEU A 114 11.72 -16.15 0.26
C LEU A 114 11.56 -17.44 -0.55
N GLY A 115 12.64 -18.19 -0.79
CA GLY A 115 12.60 -19.35 -1.69
C GLY A 115 12.39 -19.01 -3.17
N LEU A 116 12.44 -17.71 -3.53
CA LEU A 116 12.25 -17.20 -4.88
C LEU A 116 13.55 -16.56 -5.39
N SER A 117 14.37 -17.34 -6.09
CA SER A 117 15.69 -16.91 -6.57
C SER A 117 15.67 -15.74 -7.56
N GLN A 118 14.53 -15.50 -8.19
CA GLN A 118 14.28 -14.44 -9.16
C GLN A 118 14.06 -13.08 -8.47
N ILE A 119 13.69 -13.08 -7.19
CA ILE A 119 13.45 -11.87 -6.41
C ILE A 119 14.77 -11.34 -5.87
N THR A 120 14.96 -10.02 -5.99
CA THR A 120 16.21 -9.32 -5.66
C THR A 120 15.90 -8.14 -4.74
N ALA A 121 16.93 -7.49 -4.21
CA ALA A 121 16.78 -6.26 -3.43
C ALA A 121 16.06 -5.15 -4.23
N GLU A 122 16.28 -5.09 -5.56
CA GLU A 122 15.61 -4.13 -6.42
C GLU A 122 14.09 -4.38 -6.45
N HIS A 123 13.67 -5.64 -6.53
CA HIS A 123 12.26 -6.02 -6.47
C HIS A 123 11.62 -5.67 -5.12
N LEU A 124 12.32 -5.86 -4.01
CA LEU A 124 11.85 -5.44 -2.69
C LEU A 124 11.74 -3.91 -2.57
N ARG A 125 12.65 -3.17 -3.22
CA ARG A 125 12.54 -1.71 -3.34
C ARG A 125 11.30 -1.31 -4.13
N MET A 126 11.02 -1.94 -5.27
CA MET A 126 9.81 -1.66 -6.05
C MET A 126 8.53 -1.87 -5.22
N LEU A 127 8.48 -2.95 -4.42
CA LEU A 127 7.38 -3.24 -3.50
C LEU A 127 7.23 -2.15 -2.42
N ARG A 128 8.34 -1.76 -1.80
CA ARG A 128 8.36 -0.68 -0.79
C ARG A 128 7.82 0.63 -1.36
N GLU A 129 8.29 1.01 -2.54
CA GLU A 129 7.89 2.24 -3.21
C GLU A 129 6.40 2.20 -3.57
N ALA A 130 5.93 1.15 -4.24
CA ALA A 130 4.53 1.02 -4.62
C ALA A 130 3.60 1.02 -3.38
N ALA A 131 3.96 0.25 -2.36
CA ALA A 131 3.17 0.15 -1.14
C ALA A 131 3.13 1.46 -0.35
N THR A 132 4.21 2.25 -0.38
CA THR A 132 4.23 3.61 0.19
C THR A 132 3.13 4.48 -0.43
N LEU A 133 3.00 4.47 -1.76
CA LEU A 133 1.95 5.21 -2.47
C LEU A 133 0.55 4.62 -2.25
N MET A 134 0.45 3.29 -2.08
CA MET A 134 -0.80 2.61 -1.75
C MET A 134 -1.40 3.03 -0.42
N ALA A 135 -0.58 3.49 0.54
CA ALA A 135 -1.06 3.89 1.87
C ALA A 135 -2.02 5.09 1.86
N LEU A 136 -2.03 5.86 0.75
CA LEU A 136 -2.99 6.95 0.54
C LEU A 136 -4.39 6.47 0.15
N ASN A 137 -4.48 5.24 -0.36
CA ASN A 137 -5.76 4.64 -0.67
C ASN A 137 -6.54 4.34 0.62
N LYS A 138 -7.87 4.33 0.52
CA LYS A 138 -8.72 4.22 1.71
C LYS A 138 -10.04 3.52 1.41
N VAL A 139 -10.33 2.54 2.28
CA VAL A 139 -11.65 1.93 2.44
C VAL A 139 -12.22 2.37 3.77
N GLU A 140 -13.48 2.80 3.76
CA GLU A 140 -14.21 3.17 4.96
C GLU A 140 -14.79 1.92 5.66
N LEU A 141 -15.26 2.07 6.91
CA LEU A 141 -15.78 0.94 7.69
C LEU A 141 -17.02 0.28 7.08
N ASP A 142 -17.82 1.03 6.32
CA ASP A 142 -18.96 0.48 5.59
C ASP A 142 -18.55 -0.26 4.30
N GLY A 143 -17.25 -0.31 3.99
CA GLY A 143 -16.66 -0.95 2.82
C GLY A 143 -16.56 -0.04 1.59
N HIS A 144 -17.03 1.21 1.64
CA HIS A 144 -16.92 2.15 0.53
C HIS A 144 -15.45 2.52 0.26
N ILE A 145 -15.03 2.49 -1.01
CA ILE A 145 -13.70 2.93 -1.42
C ILE A 145 -13.73 4.45 -1.53
N SER A 146 -13.24 5.18 -0.54
CA SER A 146 -13.27 6.65 -0.57
C SER A 146 -12.10 7.24 -1.35
N ASN A 147 -10.93 6.58 -1.31
CA ASN A 147 -9.73 7.02 -2.02
C ASN A 147 -9.08 5.84 -2.78
N VAL A 148 -8.78 6.04 -4.06
CA VAL A 148 -8.08 5.03 -4.88
C VAL A 148 -7.25 5.68 -5.98
N GLY A 149 -5.97 5.33 -6.02
CA GLY A 149 -5.01 5.72 -7.06
C GLY A 149 -4.42 4.51 -7.79
N PRO A 150 -3.54 4.73 -8.78
CA PRO A 150 -3.02 3.69 -9.68
C PRO A 150 -2.29 2.57 -8.94
N CYS A 151 -1.57 2.88 -7.85
CA CYS A 151 -0.79 1.89 -7.10
C CYS A 151 -1.67 0.84 -6.40
N TRP A 152 -2.99 1.05 -6.29
CA TRP A 152 -3.91 -0.02 -5.87
C TRP A 152 -3.78 -1.26 -6.76
N PHE A 153 -3.58 -1.04 -8.06
CA PHE A 153 -3.38 -2.07 -9.06
C PHE A 153 -1.89 -2.34 -9.22
N PHE A 154 -1.27 -2.88 -8.18
CA PHE A 154 0.17 -3.03 -8.07
C PHE A 154 0.84 -3.64 -9.32
N PRO A 155 0.36 -4.75 -9.92
CA PRO A 155 0.97 -5.30 -11.13
C PRO A 155 0.89 -4.36 -12.33
N ALA A 156 -0.24 -3.67 -12.50
CA ALA A 156 -0.43 -2.71 -13.60
C ALA A 156 0.48 -1.49 -13.43
N ALA A 157 0.53 -0.91 -12.22
CA ALA A 157 1.34 0.25 -11.91
C ALA A 157 2.84 -0.04 -12.07
N THR A 158 3.32 -1.18 -11.55
CA THR A 158 4.74 -1.57 -11.68
C THR A 158 5.10 -1.98 -13.10
N SER A 159 4.18 -2.55 -13.88
CA SER A 159 4.40 -2.78 -15.32
C SER A 159 4.60 -1.48 -16.10
N VAL A 160 3.86 -0.42 -15.77
CA VAL A 160 4.02 0.91 -16.40
C VAL A 160 5.32 1.59 -15.95
N VAL A 161 5.64 1.51 -14.66
CA VAL A 161 6.75 2.24 -14.05
C VAL A 161 8.09 1.56 -14.33
N PHE A 162 8.16 0.24 -14.19
CA PHE A 162 9.39 -0.54 -14.22
C PHE A 162 9.50 -1.46 -15.44
N ASP A 163 8.52 -1.41 -16.35
CA ASP A 163 8.48 -2.23 -17.57
C ASP A 163 8.43 -3.74 -17.25
N LEU A 164 7.89 -4.12 -16.09
CA LEU A 164 7.73 -5.52 -15.69
C LEU A 164 6.76 -6.24 -16.65
N ASP A 165 7.13 -7.47 -17.00
CA ASP A 165 6.23 -8.40 -17.68
C ASP A 165 5.20 -8.99 -16.70
N GLU A 166 4.23 -9.71 -17.25
CA GLU A 166 3.14 -10.30 -16.47
C GLU A 166 3.64 -11.35 -15.46
N GLU A 167 4.67 -12.12 -15.84
CA GLU A 167 5.25 -13.15 -14.98
C GLU A 167 5.90 -12.53 -13.74
N MET A 168 6.77 -11.53 -13.92
CA MET A 168 7.41 -10.83 -12.81
C MET A 168 6.41 -10.02 -12.01
N GLY A 169 5.45 -9.34 -12.66
CA GLY A 169 4.37 -8.63 -11.99
C GLY A 169 3.57 -9.53 -11.06
N GLY A 170 3.16 -10.71 -11.54
CA GLY A 170 2.47 -11.72 -10.73
C GLY A 170 3.33 -12.29 -9.61
N LEU A 171 4.64 -12.49 -9.84
CA LEU A 171 5.56 -12.94 -8.80
C LEU A 171 5.73 -11.91 -7.68
N LEU A 172 5.81 -10.62 -8.01
CA LEU A 172 5.88 -9.55 -7.01
C LEU A 172 4.57 -9.38 -6.26
N ASP A 173 3.44 -9.49 -6.95
CA ASP A 173 2.11 -9.48 -6.34
C ASP A 173 1.98 -10.61 -5.31
N GLU A 174 2.53 -11.78 -5.63
CA GLU A 174 2.57 -12.93 -4.73
C GLU A 174 3.52 -12.73 -3.53
N VAL A 175 4.65 -12.05 -3.72
CA VAL A 175 5.54 -11.64 -2.60
C VAL A 175 4.83 -10.64 -1.69
N TYR A 176 4.00 -9.77 -2.26
CA TYR A 176 3.21 -8.78 -1.52
C TYR A 176 2.03 -9.41 -0.77
N HIS A 177 1.30 -10.35 -1.40
CA HIS A 177 0.07 -10.96 -0.87
C HIS A 177 0.26 -12.23 -0.06
N GLY A 178 1.33 -12.98 -0.32
CA GLY A 178 1.76 -14.02 0.58
C GLY A 178 1.15 -15.40 0.41
N GLY A 179 0.93 -15.91 -0.80
CA GLY A 179 0.93 -17.37 -0.91
C GLY A 179 2.32 -17.98 -0.60
N TRP A 180 3.38 -17.16 -0.57
CA TRP A 180 4.72 -17.48 -0.01
C TRP A 180 4.97 -16.89 1.39
N PHE A 181 3.95 -16.33 2.05
CA PHE A 181 4.10 -15.86 3.43
C PHE A 181 4.28 -17.06 4.38
N ASN A 182 5.47 -17.14 4.96
CA ASN A 182 5.68 -17.86 6.22
C ASN A 182 4.88 -17.15 7.33
N GLU A 183 4.23 -17.91 8.23
CA GLU A 183 3.40 -17.41 9.34
C GLU A 183 4.06 -16.26 10.13
N HIS A 184 5.38 -16.34 10.33
CA HIS A 184 6.15 -15.28 10.99
C HIS A 184 6.02 -13.91 10.30
N ARG A 185 5.98 -13.88 8.96
CA ARG A 185 5.79 -12.64 8.22
C ARG A 185 4.37 -12.11 8.30
N ARG A 186 3.37 -12.99 8.38
CA ARG A 186 1.98 -12.60 8.59
C ARG A 186 1.86 -11.81 9.89
N ILE A 187 2.45 -12.35 10.97
CA ILE A 187 2.49 -11.71 12.29
C ILE A 187 3.22 -10.36 12.23
N GLU A 188 4.41 -10.30 11.61
CA GLU A 188 5.15 -9.03 11.44
C GLU A 188 4.34 -8.00 10.66
N SER A 189 3.72 -8.41 9.56
CA SER A 189 2.91 -7.54 8.70
C SER A 189 1.71 -6.97 9.43
N ILE A 190 0.93 -7.81 10.13
CA ILE A 190 -0.24 -7.38 10.91
C ILE A 190 0.16 -6.32 11.94
N LYS A 191 1.23 -6.57 12.69
CA LYS A 191 1.72 -5.62 13.70
C LYS A 191 2.25 -4.34 13.08
N ALA A 192 2.98 -4.44 11.95
CA ALA A 192 3.61 -3.27 11.35
C ALA A 192 2.56 -2.30 10.79
N HIS A 193 1.50 -2.84 10.20
CA HIS A 193 0.37 -2.07 9.69
C HIS A 193 -0.48 -1.40 10.77
N ALA A 194 -0.27 -1.69 12.06
CA ALA A 194 -0.85 -0.89 13.14
C ALA A 194 -0.46 0.60 13.03
N ALA A 195 0.76 0.90 12.53
CA ALA A 195 1.20 2.27 12.24
C ALA A 195 0.36 2.97 11.17
N LEU A 196 -0.29 2.21 10.29
CA LEU A 196 -1.18 2.70 9.24
C LEU A 196 -2.66 2.52 9.62
N GLY A 197 -2.97 2.45 10.91
CA GLY A 197 -4.34 2.30 11.41
C GLY A 197 -4.92 0.89 11.23
N GLY A 198 -4.05 -0.13 11.08
CA GLY A 198 -4.47 -1.53 10.93
C GLY A 198 -5.01 -1.84 9.55
N ARG A 199 -4.65 -1.04 8.55
CA ARG A 199 -5.10 -1.22 7.18
C ARG A 199 -4.27 -2.29 6.48
N LEU A 200 -4.48 -3.53 6.85
CA LEU A 200 -4.02 -4.67 6.06
C LEU A 200 -4.78 -5.94 6.44
N VAL A 201 -6.11 -5.89 6.36
CA VAL A 201 -6.87 -7.12 6.18
C VAL A 201 -6.92 -7.37 4.69
N HIS A 202 -6.01 -8.20 4.18
CA HIS A 202 -6.11 -8.70 2.81
C HIS A 202 -7.42 -9.52 2.68
N GLY A 203 -8.48 -8.86 2.23
CA GLY A 203 -9.72 -9.50 1.77
C GLY A 203 -9.56 -10.14 0.38
N CYS A 204 -8.36 -10.07 -0.18
CA CYS A 204 -8.04 -10.56 -1.51
C CYS A 204 -7.74 -12.04 -1.38
N GLN A 205 -8.63 -12.84 -1.94
CA GLN A 205 -8.20 -14.15 -2.39
C GLN A 205 -7.04 -13.88 -3.36
N SER A 206 -5.92 -14.59 -3.25
CA SER A 206 -4.87 -14.63 -4.28
C SER A 206 -5.45 -15.20 -5.58
N VAL A 207 -6.34 -14.44 -6.22
CA VAL A 207 -6.84 -14.72 -7.56
C VAL A 207 -5.98 -13.92 -8.52
N PRO A 208 -5.44 -14.54 -9.58
CA PRO A 208 -4.53 -13.88 -10.52
C PRO A 208 -5.22 -12.87 -11.46
N ASP A 209 -6.36 -12.31 -11.05
CA ASP A 209 -7.19 -11.42 -11.87
C ASP A 209 -6.88 -9.93 -11.63
N GLN A 210 -5.82 -9.61 -10.89
CA GLN A 210 -5.41 -8.24 -10.54
C GLN A 210 -6.51 -7.43 -9.82
N SER A 211 -7.47 -8.10 -9.17
CA SER A 211 -8.44 -7.41 -8.29
C SER A 211 -7.75 -6.66 -7.15
N GLY A 212 -6.49 -6.99 -6.85
CA GLY A 212 -5.58 -6.18 -6.06
C GLY A 212 -5.89 -6.22 -4.57
N GLY A 213 -4.84 -6.28 -3.76
CA GLY A 213 -4.88 -6.13 -2.31
C GLY A 213 -5.69 -4.95 -1.81
N VAL A 214 -6.64 -5.19 -0.89
CA VAL A 214 -7.27 -4.10 -0.15
C VAL A 214 -6.53 -3.79 1.15
N VAL A 215 -6.34 -2.48 1.38
CA VAL A 215 -5.85 -1.87 2.61
C VAL A 215 -7.09 -1.40 3.38
N ALA A 216 -7.83 -2.35 3.98
CA ALA A 216 -9.07 -2.08 4.72
C ALA A 216 -8.86 -2.09 6.24
N PRO A 217 -9.54 -1.20 6.98
CA PRO A 217 -9.51 -1.23 8.45
C PRO A 217 -10.21 -2.48 8.99
N TYR A 218 -9.80 -2.91 10.19
CA TYR A 218 -10.48 -3.98 10.92
C TYR A 218 -11.98 -3.71 11.06
N GLY A 219 -12.80 -4.70 10.68
CA GLY A 219 -14.26 -4.62 10.75
C GLY A 219 -14.94 -3.96 9.54
N ALA A 220 -14.19 -3.56 8.51
CA ALA A 220 -14.80 -3.06 7.28
C ALA A 220 -15.68 -4.11 6.58
N SER A 221 -16.78 -3.66 5.96
CA SER A 221 -17.66 -4.53 5.18
C SER A 221 -16.99 -5.02 3.90
N MET A 222 -16.49 -6.26 3.92
CA MET A 222 -15.85 -6.86 2.73
C MET A 222 -16.84 -7.15 1.60
N ALA A 223 -18.14 -7.27 1.89
CA ALA A 223 -19.16 -7.44 0.86
C ALA A 223 -19.32 -6.15 0.05
N THR A 224 -19.60 -5.03 0.73
CA THR A 224 -19.73 -3.72 0.11
C THR A 224 -18.47 -3.33 -0.66
N PHE A 225 -17.29 -3.57 -0.06
CA PHE A 225 -16.02 -3.33 -0.70
C PHE A 225 -15.88 -4.07 -2.03
N ARG A 226 -16.20 -5.37 -2.07
CA ARG A 226 -16.13 -6.17 -3.30
C ARG A 226 -17.09 -5.67 -4.36
N ASP A 227 -18.31 -5.29 -3.98
CA ASP A 227 -19.32 -4.77 -4.91
C ASP A 227 -18.88 -3.42 -5.50
N ASP A 228 -18.35 -2.51 -4.68
CA ASP A 228 -17.84 -1.21 -5.15
C ASP A 228 -16.60 -1.38 -6.03
N LEU A 229 -15.64 -2.24 -5.65
CA LEU A 229 -14.47 -2.54 -6.48
C LEU A 229 -14.89 -3.13 -7.84
N ALA A 230 -15.77 -4.13 -7.86
CA ALA A 230 -16.21 -4.79 -9.09
C ALA A 230 -16.86 -3.82 -10.08
N ALA A 231 -17.48 -2.73 -9.62
CA ALA A 231 -18.11 -1.74 -10.47
C ALA A 231 -17.12 -0.89 -11.29
N PHE A 232 -15.88 -0.71 -10.80
CA PHE A 232 -14.92 0.23 -11.41
C PHE A 232 -13.56 -0.38 -11.78
N LYS A 233 -13.22 -1.56 -11.24
CA LYS A 233 -11.91 -2.22 -11.38
C LYS A 233 -11.38 -2.18 -12.81
N ASP A 234 -12.12 -2.73 -13.78
CA ASP A 234 -11.62 -2.90 -15.14
C ASP A 234 -11.29 -1.55 -15.80
N GLY A 235 -12.15 -0.55 -15.61
CA GLY A 235 -11.93 0.79 -16.15
C GLY A 235 -10.79 1.56 -15.49
N TRP A 236 -10.48 1.28 -14.21
CA TRP A 236 -9.32 1.86 -13.54
C TRP A 236 -8.01 1.18 -13.96
N ILE A 237 -8.01 -0.15 -14.11
CA ILE A 237 -6.85 -0.90 -14.61
C ILE A 237 -6.50 -0.44 -16.04
N GLU A 238 -7.50 -0.26 -16.92
CA GLU A 238 -7.28 0.25 -18.28
C GLU A 238 -6.64 1.65 -18.27
N GLN A 239 -7.09 2.54 -17.37
CA GLN A 239 -6.49 3.86 -17.21
C GLN A 239 -5.02 3.79 -16.76
N VAL A 240 -4.65 2.86 -15.89
CA VAL A 240 -3.24 2.65 -15.53
C VAL A 240 -2.43 2.24 -16.76
N TYR A 241 -2.87 1.20 -17.47
CA TYR A 241 -2.15 0.68 -18.64
C TYR A 241 -2.06 1.68 -19.80
N ALA A 242 -2.97 2.65 -19.91
CA ALA A 242 -2.87 3.72 -20.90
C ALA A 242 -1.61 4.59 -20.76
N HIS A 243 -0.94 4.55 -19.60
CA HIS A 243 0.34 5.23 -19.36
C HIS A 243 1.56 4.37 -19.68
N ARG A 244 1.39 3.11 -20.10
CA ARG A 244 2.49 2.27 -20.53
C ARG A 244 3.08 2.86 -21.81
N VAL A 245 4.35 3.26 -21.74
CA VAL A 245 5.08 3.69 -22.93
C VAL A 245 5.33 2.44 -23.77
N THR A 246 4.57 2.28 -24.86
CA THR A 246 4.94 1.35 -25.91
C THR A 246 5.98 2.04 -26.77
N ASP A 247 7.20 1.49 -26.82
CA ASP A 247 8.15 1.91 -27.85
C ASP A 247 7.47 1.71 -29.22
N PRO A 248 7.44 2.73 -30.10
CA PRO A 248 7.02 2.51 -31.47
C PRO A 248 8.02 1.53 -32.09
N ALA A 249 7.50 0.36 -32.48
CA ALA A 249 8.22 -0.64 -33.26
C ALA A 249 8.81 -0.06 -34.56
#